data_AF-A0A8H7T0X3-F1
#
_entry.id   AF-A0A8H7T0X3-F1
#
_cell.length_a   1.000
_cell.length_b   1.000
_cell.length_c   1.000
_cell.angle_alpha   90.00
_cell.angle_beta   90.00
_cell.angle_gamma   90.00
#
_symmetry.space_group_name_H-M   'P 1'
#
loop_
_entity.id
_entity.type
_entity.pdbx_description
1 polymer ?
#
loop_
_entity_poly.entity_id
_entity_poly.type
_entity_poly.pdbx_seq_one_letter_code
_entity_poly.pdbx_strand_id
1 'polypeptide(L)'
;MVHDSDTDLERWAERQVLRVESLSKQQVLLELLGIMEGYSYSWHCINEFLQARFDEGSLECSPVDGDVLFEWNNLCDEKRTWEENGCLSVNDAGFNMDCLVNLIILPVQAGLGNEALRLVTSNRDKPGASIAVLGVGPKDSENLRSRAASWFMTDSDTSSLESEDSEYVDDEVETDDEGSEHVGVENLSGGESDEARNEDEAMGTGYGNLSENGFDEGEREDSGESSVETEFEIDDEDVGGLGVQIVDIDDDDDVSDFLL
;
A
#
# COMPACT_ATOMS: atom_id res chain seq x y z
N MET A 1 3.42 -4.14 34.91
CA MET A 1 4.54 -4.31 33.96
C MET A 1 3.92 -4.66 32.62
N VAL A 2 3.61 -3.66 31.78
CA VAL A 2 2.95 -3.84 30.46
C VAL A 2 3.55 -2.85 29.43
N HIS A 3 4.81 -2.43 29.62
CA HIS A 3 5.41 -1.35 28.81
C HIS A 3 6.64 -1.75 27.99
N ASP A 4 7.07 -3.02 28.00
CA ASP A 4 8.26 -3.43 27.20
C ASP A 4 7.89 -3.83 25.77
N SER A 5 6.75 -4.49 25.54
CA SER A 5 6.41 -5.03 24.21
C SER A 5 6.14 -3.96 23.17
N ASP A 6 5.42 -2.90 23.55
CA ASP A 6 4.98 -1.87 22.59
C ASP A 6 6.17 -1.01 22.15
N THR A 7 7.08 -0.69 23.07
CA THR A 7 8.32 0.02 22.76
C THR A 7 9.26 -0.81 21.87
N ASP A 8 9.26 -2.14 22.00
CA ASP A 8 10.06 -3.00 21.13
C ASP A 8 9.48 -3.10 19.70
N LEU A 9 8.15 -3.02 19.56
CA LEU A 9 7.42 -2.95 18.29
C LEU A 9 7.66 -1.62 17.57
N GLU A 10 7.58 -0.49 18.28
CA GLU A 10 7.89 0.83 17.73
C GLU A 10 9.33 0.88 17.20
N ARG A 11 10.31 0.42 17.99
CA ARG A 11 11.71 0.32 17.55
C ARG A 11 11.90 -0.65 16.38
N TRP A 12 11.07 -1.68 16.28
CA TRP A 12 11.10 -2.58 15.12
C TRP A 12 10.60 -1.86 13.87
N ALA A 13 9.49 -1.12 13.96
CA ALA A 13 8.94 -0.34 12.86
C ALA A 13 9.95 0.74 12.38
N GLU A 14 10.55 1.49 13.30
CA GLU A 14 11.61 2.47 12.98
C GLU A 14 12.79 1.81 12.23
N ARG A 15 13.22 0.63 12.68
CA ARG A 15 14.28 -0.13 11.98
C ARG A 15 13.85 -0.58 10.60
N GLN A 16 12.58 -0.92 10.38
CA GLN A 16 12.09 -1.26 9.05
C GLN A 16 12.04 -0.05 8.12
N VAL A 17 11.64 1.12 8.60
CA VAL A 17 11.70 2.37 7.81
C VAL A 17 13.13 2.63 7.34
N LEU A 18 14.09 2.64 8.26
CA LEU A 18 15.50 2.85 7.94
C LEU A 18 16.05 1.77 6.99
N ARG A 19 15.60 0.51 7.14
CA ARG A 19 15.96 -0.58 6.22
C ARG A 19 15.47 -0.26 4.82
N VAL A 20 14.19 0.11 4.66
CA VAL A 20 13.59 0.43 3.35
C VAL A 20 14.27 1.65 2.72
N GLU A 21 14.53 2.71 3.50
CA GLU A 21 15.24 3.91 3.02
C GLU A 21 16.66 3.62 2.54
N SER A 22 17.30 2.57 3.07
CA SER A 22 18.62 2.12 2.64
C SER A 22 18.63 1.27 1.37
N LEU A 23 17.46 0.82 0.91
CA LEU A 23 17.34 0.00 -0.31
C LEU A 23 17.50 0.87 -1.57
N SER A 24 18.00 0.23 -2.63
CA SER A 24 17.91 0.84 -3.96
C SER A 24 16.46 0.86 -4.46
N LYS A 25 16.14 1.79 -5.37
CA LYS A 25 14.82 1.87 -6.02
C LYS A 25 14.34 0.54 -6.61
N GLN A 26 15.26 -0.23 -7.18
CA GLN A 26 14.95 -1.55 -7.74
C GLN A 26 14.61 -2.58 -6.65
N GLN A 27 15.30 -2.55 -5.51
CA GLN A 27 15.01 -3.45 -4.39
C GLN A 27 13.66 -3.12 -3.75
N VAL A 28 13.35 -1.83 -3.55
CA VAL A 28 12.03 -1.38 -3.08
C VAL A 28 10.93 -1.92 -4.00
N LEU A 29 11.10 -1.73 -5.32
CA LEU A 29 10.13 -2.25 -6.28
C LEU A 29 9.98 -3.76 -6.17
N LEU A 30 11.07 -4.54 -6.15
CA LEU A 30 10.99 -6.00 -6.07
C LEU A 30 10.31 -6.50 -4.79
N GLU A 31 10.60 -5.90 -3.64
CA GLU A 31 9.93 -6.26 -2.38
C GLU A 31 8.44 -5.92 -2.44
N LEU A 32 8.10 -4.73 -2.94
CA LEU A 32 6.70 -4.31 -3.13
C LEU A 32 5.96 -5.26 -4.05
N LEU A 33 6.52 -5.61 -5.21
CA LEU A 33 5.91 -6.56 -6.15
C LEU A 33 5.64 -7.91 -5.48
N GLY A 34 6.58 -8.40 -4.66
CA GLY A 34 6.38 -9.65 -3.94
C GLY A 34 5.23 -9.60 -2.93
N ILE A 35 5.01 -8.45 -2.29
CA ILE A 35 3.84 -8.21 -1.42
C ILE A 35 2.55 -8.12 -2.25
N MET A 36 2.60 -7.44 -3.39
CA MET A 36 1.46 -7.34 -4.30
C MET A 36 1.08 -8.70 -4.90
N GLU A 37 2.03 -9.62 -5.09
CA GLU A 37 1.76 -11.01 -5.50
C GLU A 37 1.32 -11.93 -4.34
N GLY A 38 1.41 -11.45 -3.09
CA GLY A 38 0.96 -12.19 -1.92
C GLY A 38 1.96 -13.22 -1.39
N TYR A 39 3.28 -13.08 -1.61
CA TYR A 39 4.25 -14.06 -1.12
C TYR A 39 4.43 -14.06 0.41
N SER A 40 4.54 -12.86 1.01
CA SER A 40 4.94 -12.70 2.42
C SER A 40 3.97 -11.86 3.24
N TYR A 41 2.88 -11.37 2.65
CA TYR A 41 2.01 -10.39 3.30
C TYR A 41 0.56 -10.87 3.34
N SER A 42 -0.06 -10.79 4.51
CA SER A 42 -1.44 -11.23 4.75
C SER A 42 -2.44 -10.07 4.59
N TRP A 43 -2.78 -9.71 3.36
CA TRP A 43 -3.72 -8.63 3.05
C TRP A 43 -5.07 -8.79 3.76
N HIS A 44 -5.68 -9.96 3.66
CA HIS A 44 -7.03 -10.22 4.20
C HIS A 44 -7.03 -10.33 5.71
N CYS A 45 -6.09 -11.05 6.30
CA CYS A 45 -6.00 -11.13 7.75
C CYS A 45 -5.76 -9.74 8.38
N ILE A 46 -4.88 -8.92 7.80
CA ILE A 46 -4.67 -7.54 8.27
C ILE A 46 -5.97 -6.74 8.13
N ASN A 47 -6.65 -6.83 6.99
CA ASN A 47 -7.94 -6.15 6.79
C ASN A 47 -8.98 -6.54 7.84
N GLU A 48 -9.12 -7.83 8.14
CA GLU A 48 -10.05 -8.35 9.16
C GLU A 48 -9.72 -7.78 10.56
N PHE A 49 -8.44 -7.73 10.93
CA PHE A 49 -8.02 -7.14 12.21
C PHE A 49 -8.32 -5.64 12.28
N LEU A 50 -8.00 -4.90 11.23
CA LEU A 50 -8.27 -3.47 11.18
C LEU A 50 -9.77 -3.18 11.21
N GLN A 51 -10.59 -3.99 10.52
CA GLN A 51 -12.04 -3.89 10.57
C GLN A 51 -12.60 -4.18 11.97
N ALA A 52 -12.08 -5.20 12.67
CA ALA A 52 -12.50 -5.49 14.05
C ALA A 52 -12.19 -4.33 15.00
N ARG A 53 -10.98 -3.77 14.89
CA ARG A 53 -10.55 -2.59 15.67
C ARG A 53 -11.41 -1.37 15.39
N PHE A 54 -11.76 -1.14 14.13
CA PHE A 54 -12.66 -0.08 13.72
C PHE A 54 -14.07 -0.28 14.30
N ASP A 55 -14.62 -1.49 14.19
CA ASP A 55 -15.94 -1.84 14.73
C ASP A 55 -16.01 -1.67 16.26
N GLU A 56 -14.89 -1.91 16.96
CA GLU A 56 -14.74 -1.74 18.41
C GLU A 56 -14.51 -0.28 18.83
N GLY A 57 -14.31 0.64 17.88
CA GLY A 57 -13.98 2.04 18.14
C GLY A 57 -12.55 2.26 18.64
N SER A 58 -11.65 1.27 18.46
CA SER A 58 -10.23 1.39 18.79
C SER A 58 -9.41 2.01 17.66
N LEU A 59 -9.95 2.02 16.44
CA LEU A 59 -9.47 2.83 15.32
C LEU A 59 -10.59 3.78 14.93
N GLU A 60 -10.33 5.08 15.04
CA GLU A 60 -11.30 6.11 14.69
C GLU A 60 -10.88 6.83 13.40
N CYS A 61 -11.86 7.26 12.61
CA CYS A 61 -11.61 8.25 11.56
C CYS A 61 -11.40 9.62 12.23
N SER A 62 -10.17 9.87 12.69
CA SER A 62 -9.77 11.14 13.29
C SER A 62 -8.95 11.94 12.27
N PRO A 63 -8.94 13.28 12.29
CA PRO A 63 -7.97 14.05 11.52
C PRO A 63 -6.52 13.89 12.04
N VAL A 64 -6.33 13.26 13.20
CA VAL A 64 -5.03 12.96 13.83
C VAL A 64 -4.69 11.45 13.80
N ASP A 65 -5.69 10.57 13.82
CA ASP A 65 -5.53 9.10 13.66
C ASP A 65 -5.98 8.60 12.27
N GLY A 66 -6.30 9.55 11.39
CA GLY A 66 -6.76 9.33 10.03
C GLY A 66 -5.68 8.82 9.10
N ASP A 67 -4.43 8.78 9.55
CA ASP A 67 -3.32 8.24 8.76
C ASP A 67 -3.53 6.73 8.53
N VAL A 68 -3.85 5.96 9.58
CA VAL A 68 -3.85 4.50 9.44
C VAL A 68 -4.96 3.99 8.53
N LEU A 69 -6.21 4.44 8.74
CA LEU A 69 -7.35 3.97 7.94
C LEU A 69 -7.35 4.55 6.53
N PHE A 70 -6.88 5.78 6.35
CA PHE A 70 -6.74 6.38 5.02
C PHE A 70 -5.67 5.66 4.22
N GLU A 71 -4.47 5.52 4.77
CA GLU A 71 -3.35 4.88 4.09
C GLU A 71 -3.64 3.40 3.83
N TRP A 72 -4.26 2.69 4.77
CA TRP A 72 -4.69 1.32 4.54
C TRP A 72 -5.67 1.20 3.37
N ASN A 73 -6.68 2.07 3.32
CA ASN A 73 -7.64 2.05 2.22
C ASN A 73 -7.00 2.45 0.88
N ASN A 74 -6.04 3.38 0.87
CA ASN A 74 -5.26 3.69 -0.33
C ASN A 74 -4.45 2.48 -0.81
N LEU A 75 -3.81 1.74 0.11
CA LEU A 75 -3.10 0.50 -0.21
C LEU A 75 -4.05 -0.59 -0.72
N CYS A 76 -5.27 -0.68 -0.19
CA CYS A 76 -6.28 -1.60 -0.70
C CYS A 76 -6.72 -1.22 -2.12
N ASP A 77 -6.89 0.06 -2.42
CA ASP A 77 -7.18 0.56 -3.77
C ASP A 77 -6.03 0.25 -4.73
N GLU A 78 -4.80 0.42 -4.29
CA GLU A 78 -3.60 0.07 -5.05
C GLU A 78 -3.52 -1.44 -5.30
N LYS A 79 -3.81 -2.26 -4.28
CA LYS A 79 -3.87 -3.72 -4.40
C LYS A 79 -4.94 -4.18 -5.39
N ARG A 80 -6.10 -3.53 -5.39
CA ARG A 80 -7.15 -3.80 -6.38
C ARG A 80 -6.72 -3.40 -7.78
N THR A 81 -6.10 -2.23 -7.93
CA THR A 81 -5.55 -1.76 -9.21
C THR A 81 -4.51 -2.73 -9.76
N TRP A 82 -3.63 -3.26 -8.91
CA TRP A 82 -2.64 -4.27 -9.27
C TRP A 82 -3.27 -5.56 -9.77
N GLU A 83 -4.31 -6.06 -9.12
CA GLU A 83 -5.01 -7.29 -9.54
C GLU A 83 -5.78 -7.10 -10.85
N GLU A 84 -6.34 -5.91 -11.07
CA GLU A 84 -7.06 -5.58 -12.31
C GLU A 84 -6.12 -5.38 -13.50
N ASN A 85 -4.98 -4.69 -13.30
CA ASN A 85 -4.13 -4.22 -14.38
C ASN A 85 -2.78 -4.97 -14.51
N GLY A 86 -2.39 -5.73 -13.48
CA GLY A 86 -1.07 -6.35 -13.38
C GLY A 86 0.07 -5.35 -13.11
N CYS A 87 -0.24 -4.12 -12.69
CA CYS A 87 0.75 -3.09 -12.40
C CYS A 87 0.25 -2.07 -11.37
N LEU A 88 1.20 -1.34 -10.77
CA LEU A 88 0.90 -0.22 -9.87
C LEU A 88 0.26 0.96 -10.63
N SER A 89 -0.60 1.71 -9.97
CA SER A 89 -1.28 2.89 -10.50
C SER A 89 -0.31 4.01 -10.87
N VAL A 90 0.77 4.15 -10.09
CA VAL A 90 1.83 5.13 -10.29
C VAL A 90 3.18 4.41 -10.35
N ASN A 91 3.92 4.65 -11.43
CA ASN A 91 5.27 4.12 -11.60
C ASN A 91 6.31 5.18 -11.18
N ASP A 92 6.32 5.49 -9.88
CA ASP A 92 7.26 6.45 -9.28
C ASP A 92 8.03 5.82 -8.11
N ALA A 93 9.30 6.18 -7.97
CA ALA A 93 10.16 5.60 -6.94
C ALA A 93 9.81 6.07 -5.52
N GLY A 94 9.33 7.31 -5.36
CA GLY A 94 8.86 7.83 -4.08
C GLY A 94 7.57 7.10 -3.68
N PHE A 95 6.60 7.05 -4.58
CA PHE A 95 5.35 6.32 -4.37
C PHE A 95 5.58 4.86 -3.95
N ASN A 96 6.46 4.13 -4.64
CA ASN A 96 6.77 2.74 -4.31
C ASN A 96 7.38 2.59 -2.90
N MET A 97 8.22 3.55 -2.50
CA MET A 97 8.84 3.56 -1.17
C MET A 97 7.79 3.81 -0.10
N ASP A 98 6.92 4.80 -0.30
CA ASP A 98 5.84 5.14 0.62
C ASP A 98 4.87 3.96 0.78
N CYS A 99 4.46 3.32 -0.32
CA CYS A 99 3.64 2.12 -0.26
C CYS A 99 4.31 1.00 0.53
N LEU A 100 5.59 0.70 0.27
CA LEU A 100 6.31 -0.36 0.96
C LEU A 100 6.46 -0.06 2.46
N VAL A 101 6.78 1.17 2.83
CA VAL A 101 6.85 1.60 4.22
C VAL A 101 5.50 1.42 4.90
N ASN A 102 4.43 1.95 4.31
CA ASN A 102 3.08 1.89 4.88
C ASN A 102 2.61 0.45 5.05
N LEU A 103 2.85 -0.43 4.07
CA LEU A 103 2.55 -1.86 4.20
C LEU A 103 3.21 -2.49 5.43
N ILE A 104 4.45 -2.11 5.74
CA ILE A 104 5.19 -2.71 6.85
C ILE A 104 4.75 -2.14 8.20
N ILE A 105 4.52 -0.82 8.30
CA ILE A 105 4.34 -0.14 9.59
C ILE A 105 2.89 0.02 10.01
N LEU A 106 1.94 0.13 9.08
CA LEU A 106 0.53 0.38 9.40
C LEU A 106 -0.06 -0.68 10.33
N PRO A 107 0.19 -1.99 10.17
CA PRO A 107 -0.29 -3.00 11.12
C PRO A 107 0.21 -2.75 12.56
N VAL A 108 1.44 -2.25 12.71
CA VAL A 108 2.00 -1.90 14.03
C VAL A 108 1.35 -0.64 14.58
N GLN A 109 1.22 0.41 13.76
CA GLN A 109 0.58 1.67 14.14
C GLN A 109 -0.90 1.49 14.50
N ALA A 110 -1.59 0.57 13.81
CA ALA A 110 -2.95 0.16 14.13
C ALA A 110 -3.05 -0.67 15.44
N GLY A 111 -1.91 -1.00 16.05
CA GLY A 111 -1.79 -1.66 17.33
C GLY A 111 -1.97 -3.18 17.28
N LEU A 112 -1.76 -3.86 16.14
CA LEU A 112 -1.92 -5.33 16.04
C LEU A 112 -0.91 -6.10 16.89
N GLY A 113 0.05 -5.41 17.53
CA GLY A 113 1.03 -6.00 18.43
C GLY A 113 1.94 -7.00 17.71
N ASN A 114 2.37 -8.04 18.41
CA ASN A 114 3.27 -9.05 17.81
C ASN A 114 2.64 -9.82 16.63
N GLU A 115 1.31 -9.81 16.48
CA GLU A 115 0.68 -10.42 15.31
C GLU A 115 0.96 -9.60 14.04
N ALA A 116 1.19 -8.28 14.14
CA ALA A 116 1.61 -7.45 13.02
C ALA A 116 2.85 -8.04 12.32
N LEU A 117 3.89 -8.38 13.07
CA LEU A 117 5.13 -8.93 12.53
C LEU A 117 4.86 -10.23 11.75
N ARG A 118 4.01 -11.10 12.29
CA ARG A 118 3.70 -12.38 11.64
C ARG A 118 2.93 -12.19 10.34
N LEU A 119 2.04 -11.20 10.29
CA LEU A 119 1.20 -10.92 9.12
C LEU A 119 1.95 -10.17 8.01
N VAL A 120 2.94 -9.35 8.35
CA VAL A 120 3.76 -8.62 7.37
C VAL A 120 4.95 -9.43 6.84
N THR A 121 5.31 -10.54 7.49
CA THR A 121 6.41 -11.42 7.05
C THR A 121 5.97 -12.81 6.57
N SER A 122 4.70 -13.17 6.74
CA SER A 122 4.13 -14.42 6.23
C SER A 122 2.71 -14.17 5.72
N ASN A 123 2.38 -14.73 4.55
CA ASN A 123 1.00 -14.76 4.08
C ASN A 123 0.21 -15.89 4.79
N ARG A 124 -0.93 -15.53 5.39
CA ARG A 124 -1.88 -16.43 6.07
C ARG A 124 -3.29 -16.36 5.49
N ASP A 125 -3.47 -15.60 4.42
CA ASP A 125 -4.74 -15.44 3.76
C ASP A 125 -5.19 -16.76 3.14
N LYS A 126 -6.52 -16.94 3.03
CA LYS A 126 -7.08 -18.09 2.33
C LYS A 126 -6.78 -17.97 0.83
N PRO A 127 -6.36 -19.05 0.16
CA PRO A 127 -6.18 -19.04 -1.29
C PRO A 127 -7.46 -18.61 -2.01
N GLY A 128 -7.34 -17.71 -2.98
CA GLY A 128 -8.47 -17.20 -3.75
C GLY A 128 -9.42 -16.25 -3.00
N ALA A 129 -9.00 -15.71 -1.85
CA ALA A 129 -9.74 -14.65 -1.17
C ALA A 129 -9.90 -13.42 -2.08
N SER A 130 -11.13 -12.94 -2.21
CA SER A 130 -11.48 -11.87 -3.14
C SER A 130 -10.95 -10.52 -2.67
N ILE A 131 -10.14 -9.85 -3.49
CA ILE A 131 -9.65 -8.49 -3.24
C ILE A 131 -10.75 -7.42 -3.27
N ALA A 132 -11.94 -7.75 -3.78
CA ALA A 132 -13.08 -6.81 -3.83
C ALA A 132 -13.63 -6.45 -2.44
N VAL A 133 -13.35 -7.26 -1.42
CA VAL A 133 -13.77 -7.01 -0.03
C VAL A 133 -12.69 -6.32 0.82
N LEU A 134 -11.53 -6.00 0.24
CA LEU A 134 -10.49 -5.24 0.95
C LEU A 134 -10.93 -3.80 1.19
N GLY A 135 -10.53 -3.27 2.33
CA GLY A 135 -10.89 -1.96 2.83
C GLY A 135 -11.58 -2.06 4.19
N VAL A 136 -11.46 -0.98 4.96
CA VAL A 136 -12.01 -0.87 6.32
C VAL A 136 -13.04 0.25 6.37
N GLY A 137 -14.22 -0.07 6.91
CA GLY A 137 -15.27 0.89 7.17
C GLY A 137 -16.60 0.28 7.64
N PRO A 138 -17.61 1.10 7.98
CA PRO A 138 -18.95 0.63 8.33
C PRO A 138 -19.54 -0.29 7.25
N LYS A 139 -20.09 -1.41 7.73
CA LYS A 139 -20.54 -2.58 6.95
C LYS A 139 -21.66 -2.30 5.94
N ASP A 140 -22.41 -1.21 6.12
CA ASP A 140 -23.58 -0.88 5.30
C ASP A 140 -23.29 0.06 4.11
N SER A 141 -22.02 0.28 3.75
CA SER A 141 -21.69 1.13 2.60
C SER A 141 -21.60 0.34 1.29
N GLU A 142 -22.47 0.67 0.34
CA GLU A 142 -22.52 0.03 -0.98
C GLU A 142 -21.28 0.30 -1.87
N ASN A 143 -20.35 1.18 -1.44
CA ASN A 143 -19.08 1.39 -2.14
C ASN A 143 -18.02 2.02 -1.23
N LEU A 144 -17.03 1.24 -0.77
CA LEU A 144 -15.91 1.74 0.07
C LEU A 144 -15.08 2.80 -0.67
N ARG A 145 -14.94 2.68 -2.00
CA ARG A 145 -14.14 3.57 -2.87
C ARG A 145 -14.65 5.02 -2.87
N SER A 146 -15.97 5.20 -2.87
CA SER A 146 -16.58 6.55 -2.89
C SER A 146 -16.59 7.21 -1.51
N ARG A 147 -16.27 6.47 -0.43
CA ARG A 147 -16.49 6.92 0.94
C ARG A 147 -15.22 7.31 1.70
N ALA A 148 -14.08 6.67 1.45
CA ALA A 148 -12.81 7.12 2.03
C ALA A 148 -12.59 8.63 1.72
N ALA A 149 -12.80 9.04 0.46
CA ALA A 149 -12.75 10.45 0.07
C ALA A 149 -13.82 11.34 0.76
N SER A 150 -14.97 10.79 1.15
CA SER A 150 -16.05 11.54 1.80
C SER A 150 -15.84 11.76 3.30
N TRP A 151 -15.02 10.95 3.97
CA TRP A 151 -14.77 11.06 5.41
C TRP A 151 -13.78 12.14 5.79
N PHE A 152 -12.78 12.35 4.93
CA PHE A 152 -11.74 13.36 5.14
C PHE A 152 -12.12 14.75 4.59
N MET A 153 -13.35 14.90 4.08
CA MET A 153 -13.88 16.15 3.49
C MET A 153 -14.81 16.94 4.43
N THR A 154 -14.87 16.62 5.73
CA THR A 154 -15.66 17.41 6.67
C THR A 154 -14.83 18.55 7.26
N ASP A 155 -15.32 19.78 7.06
CA ASP A 155 -14.87 21.06 7.61
C ASP A 155 -13.99 21.97 6.72
N SER A 156 -14.30 22.05 5.43
CA SER A 156 -14.07 23.29 4.68
C SER A 156 -15.36 23.73 4.03
N ASP A 157 -15.82 24.92 4.40
CA ASP A 157 -17.03 25.62 3.95
C ASP A 157 -18.36 25.23 4.62
N THR A 158 -18.40 25.28 5.95
CA THR A 158 -19.59 25.88 6.58
C THR A 158 -19.34 27.38 6.70
N SER A 159 -19.65 28.11 5.64
CA SER A 159 -19.82 29.56 5.73
C SER A 159 -20.90 29.83 6.78
N SER A 160 -20.46 30.19 7.97
CA SER A 160 -21.29 30.74 9.04
C SER A 160 -21.87 32.06 8.53
N LEU A 161 -22.98 32.00 7.80
CA LEU A 161 -23.79 33.19 7.52
C LEU A 161 -24.62 33.45 8.77
N GLU A 162 -23.96 34.13 9.71
CA GLU A 162 -24.62 34.85 10.78
C GLU A 162 -25.68 35.75 10.15
N SER A 163 -26.91 35.53 10.57
CA SER A 163 -28.05 36.37 10.26
C SER A 163 -27.86 37.74 10.88
N GLU A 164 -27.60 38.76 10.08
CA GLU A 164 -27.72 40.16 10.51
C GLU A 164 -28.62 40.93 9.55
N ASP A 165 -29.81 41.20 10.08
CA ASP A 165 -30.75 42.24 9.72
C ASP A 165 -30.06 43.60 9.91
N SER A 166 -29.72 44.28 8.82
CA SER A 166 -29.34 45.69 8.89
C SER A 166 -29.89 46.46 7.70
N GLU A 167 -30.86 47.29 8.06
CA GLU A 167 -31.54 48.36 7.32
C GLU A 167 -30.59 49.12 6.37
N TYR A 168 -30.98 49.13 5.09
CA TYR A 168 -30.41 50.01 4.06
C TYR A 168 -30.64 51.47 4.48
N VAL A 169 -29.57 52.16 4.85
CA VAL A 169 -29.57 53.63 4.94
C VAL A 169 -28.59 54.15 3.90
N ASP A 170 -29.20 54.80 2.91
CA ASP A 170 -28.63 55.61 1.86
C ASP A 170 -27.97 56.86 2.46
N ASP A 171 -26.67 57.06 2.21
CA ASP A 171 -26.02 58.36 2.41
C ASP A 171 -24.95 58.58 1.32
N GLU A 172 -25.44 59.18 0.24
CA GLU A 172 -24.71 59.94 -0.76
C GLU A 172 -23.77 60.97 -0.10
N VAL A 173 -22.45 60.82 -0.24
CA VAL A 173 -21.49 61.94 -0.11
C VAL A 173 -20.38 61.86 -1.16
N GLU A 174 -20.57 62.63 -2.22
CA GLU A 174 -19.54 63.15 -3.10
C GLU A 174 -18.58 64.07 -2.33
N THR A 175 -17.28 63.81 -2.36
CA THR A 175 -16.24 64.87 -2.41
C THR A 175 -14.93 64.36 -3.00
N ASP A 176 -14.62 64.93 -4.15
CA ASP A 176 -13.34 65.25 -4.78
C ASP A 176 -12.24 65.71 -3.78
N ASP A 177 -11.02 65.16 -3.85
CA ASP A 177 -9.80 65.93 -3.55
C ASP A 177 -8.51 65.28 -4.10
N GLU A 178 -7.58 66.17 -4.41
CA GLU A 178 -6.51 66.13 -5.38
C GLU A 178 -5.27 65.29 -5.02
N GLY A 179 -4.59 64.84 -6.08
CA GLY A 179 -3.19 65.18 -6.34
C GLY A 179 -2.14 64.97 -5.24
N SER A 180 -1.29 63.95 -5.45
CA SER A 180 0.13 64.09 -5.14
C SER A 180 0.95 63.29 -6.14
N GLU A 181 1.63 64.05 -6.98
CA GLU A 181 2.63 63.59 -7.93
C GLU A 181 3.98 63.24 -7.24
N HIS A 182 4.74 62.43 -7.97
CA HIS A 182 6.19 62.52 -8.25
C HIS A 182 7.30 61.90 -7.34
N VAL A 183 8.20 61.24 -8.11
CA VAL A 183 9.63 60.91 -7.91
C VAL A 183 9.94 59.58 -7.17
N GLY A 184 10.68 58.61 -7.71
CA GLY A 184 11.41 58.45 -8.97
C GLY A 184 12.64 57.55 -8.78
N VAL A 185 12.90 56.68 -9.77
CA VAL A 185 14.18 56.06 -10.20
C VAL A 185 14.83 55.07 -9.17
N GLU A 186 15.31 53.85 -9.50
CA GLU A 186 16.25 53.45 -10.54
C GLU A 186 16.17 51.96 -10.94
N ASN A 187 16.51 51.73 -12.22
CA ASN A 187 16.65 50.47 -12.93
C ASN A 187 17.91 49.69 -12.53
N LEU A 188 17.88 48.34 -12.56
CA LEU A 188 18.91 47.45 -13.11
C LEU A 188 18.21 46.13 -13.50
N SER A 189 18.08 45.79 -14.79
CA SER A 189 19.03 44.95 -15.57
C SER A 189 19.11 43.52 -15.02
N GLY A 190 18.89 42.42 -15.74
CA GLY A 190 18.71 42.14 -17.16
C GLY A 190 18.72 40.60 -17.30
N GLY A 191 18.20 40.06 -18.40
CA GLY A 191 18.30 38.61 -18.64
C GLY A 191 17.21 38.04 -19.53
N GLU A 192 17.18 38.50 -20.77
CA GLU A 192 16.68 37.75 -21.92
C GLU A 192 17.53 36.47 -22.13
N SER A 193 16.91 35.32 -22.37
CA SER A 193 17.57 34.24 -23.11
C SER A 193 16.56 33.28 -23.74
N ASP A 194 16.83 33.02 -25.01
CA ASP A 194 15.96 32.47 -26.05
C ASP A 194 15.64 30.97 -25.99
N GLU A 195 14.61 30.65 -26.79
CA GLU A 195 14.15 29.35 -27.29
C GLU A 195 15.25 28.38 -27.74
N ALA A 196 15.03 27.08 -27.54
CA ALA A 196 15.35 26.07 -28.56
C ALA A 196 14.50 24.79 -28.40
N ARG A 197 13.67 24.54 -29.41
CA ARG A 197 13.07 23.25 -29.75
C ARG A 197 14.13 22.16 -29.93
N ASN A 198 13.79 20.91 -29.61
CA ASN A 198 14.18 19.77 -30.44
C ASN A 198 13.03 18.75 -30.48
N GLU A 199 12.60 18.47 -31.70
CA GLU A 199 11.68 17.42 -32.11
C GLU A 199 12.46 16.10 -32.32
N ASP A 200 11.71 14.99 -32.25
CA ASP A 200 11.99 13.67 -32.84
C ASP A 200 13.13 12.79 -32.29
N GLU A 201 12.80 11.58 -31.83
CA GLU A 201 12.96 10.39 -32.68
C GLU A 201 12.32 9.14 -32.07
N ALA A 202 11.49 8.49 -32.89
CA ALA A 202 10.93 7.17 -32.68
C ALA A 202 11.98 6.07 -32.94
N MET A 203 12.13 5.14 -32.01
CA MET A 203 12.67 3.79 -32.20
C MET A 203 11.76 2.86 -31.39
N GLY A 204 11.05 1.87 -31.91
CA GLY A 204 11.35 1.06 -33.08
C GLY A 204 11.99 -0.29 -32.69
N THR A 205 11.40 -1.03 -31.76
CA THR A 205 11.60 -2.48 -31.60
C THR A 205 10.26 -3.10 -31.21
N GLY A 206 9.57 -3.94 -31.99
CA GLY A 206 10.08 -4.85 -33.01
C GLY A 206 10.11 -6.30 -32.51
N TYR A 207 9.02 -6.78 -31.90
CA TYR A 207 8.66 -8.20 -31.82
C TYR A 207 7.18 -8.24 -32.25
N GLY A 208 6.77 -8.80 -33.38
CA GLY A 208 7.15 -10.10 -33.91
C GLY A 208 6.03 -11.09 -33.57
N ASN A 209 4.91 -10.99 -34.29
CA ASN A 209 3.75 -11.89 -34.26
C ASN A 209 4.15 -13.37 -34.36
N LEU A 210 3.64 -14.23 -33.48
CA LEU A 210 3.12 -15.61 -33.68
C LEU A 210 2.37 -15.92 -32.35
N SER A 211 1.11 -16.35 -32.25
CA SER A 211 0.40 -17.36 -33.01
C SER A 211 -1.11 -17.13 -32.94
N GLU A 212 -1.72 -17.19 -34.10
CA GLU A 212 -3.13 -17.43 -34.37
C GLU A 212 -3.45 -18.89 -34.01
N ASN A 213 -4.29 -19.11 -32.99
CA ASN A 213 -4.97 -20.39 -32.80
C ASN A 213 -6.45 -20.10 -32.52
N GLY A 214 -7.23 -20.02 -33.59
CA GLY A 214 -8.67 -20.21 -33.51
C GLY A 214 -8.99 -21.69 -33.27
N PHE A 215 -9.84 -21.95 -32.30
CA PHE A 215 -10.64 -23.17 -32.16
C PHE A 215 -11.88 -22.74 -31.36
N ASP A 216 -12.98 -22.42 -32.05
CA ASP A 216 -14.05 -23.33 -32.48
C ASP A 216 -14.90 -23.81 -31.29
N GLU A 217 -16.12 -23.27 -31.24
CA GLU A 217 -17.19 -23.69 -30.35
C GLU A 217 -17.57 -25.13 -30.71
N GLY A 218 -17.34 -26.04 -29.76
CA GLY A 218 -17.76 -27.42 -29.87
C GLY A 218 -18.43 -27.87 -28.58
N GLU A 219 -19.73 -27.63 -28.48
CA GLU A 219 -20.62 -28.32 -27.55
C GLU A 219 -20.39 -29.84 -27.65
N ARG A 220 -20.03 -30.49 -26.54
CA ARG A 220 -20.31 -31.91 -26.32
C ARG A 220 -20.60 -32.16 -24.84
N GLU A 221 -21.83 -32.59 -24.61
CA GLU A 221 -22.27 -33.22 -23.38
C GLU A 221 -21.72 -34.65 -23.26
N ASP A 222 -21.57 -35.05 -22.00
CA ASP A 222 -21.89 -36.37 -21.45
C ASP A 222 -20.84 -37.50 -21.43
N SER A 223 -20.74 -38.03 -20.20
CA SER A 223 -20.43 -39.41 -19.77
C SER A 223 -18.99 -39.93 -19.81
N GLY A 224 -18.54 -40.40 -18.63
CA GLY A 224 -17.56 -41.49 -18.56
C GLY A 224 -16.65 -41.48 -17.35
N GLU A 225 -17.14 -42.05 -16.25
CA GLU A 225 -16.36 -42.47 -15.09
C GLU A 225 -15.20 -43.39 -15.52
N SER A 226 -13.99 -43.15 -15.02
CA SER A 226 -12.94 -44.18 -15.01
C SER A 226 -11.93 -43.89 -13.90
N SER A 227 -12.18 -44.53 -12.76
CA SER A 227 -11.17 -44.83 -11.75
C SER A 227 -10.04 -45.63 -12.39
N VAL A 228 -8.81 -45.14 -12.26
CA VAL A 228 -7.61 -45.95 -12.48
C VAL A 228 -6.67 -45.69 -11.32
N GLU A 229 -6.72 -46.61 -10.37
CA GLU A 229 -5.72 -46.77 -9.32
C GLU A 229 -4.42 -47.18 -10.00
N THR A 230 -3.36 -46.38 -9.82
CA THR A 230 -2.03 -46.76 -10.29
C THR A 230 -1.22 -47.13 -9.05
N GLU A 231 -1.09 -48.43 -8.84
CA GLU A 231 -0.20 -49.04 -7.86
C GLU A 231 1.24 -48.83 -8.35
N PHE A 232 2.03 -48.05 -7.61
CA PHE A 232 3.46 -47.85 -7.87
C PHE A 232 4.24 -48.76 -6.92
N GLU A 233 4.68 -49.92 -7.44
CA GLU A 233 5.65 -50.79 -6.76
C GLU A 233 7.05 -50.20 -6.94
N ILE A 234 7.71 -49.87 -5.82
CA ILE A 234 9.12 -49.45 -5.79
C ILE A 234 9.94 -50.72 -5.52
N ASP A 235 10.79 -51.05 -6.49
CA ASP A 235 11.74 -52.16 -6.42
C ASP A 235 13.01 -51.65 -5.68
N ASP A 236 13.32 -52.26 -4.53
CA ASP A 236 14.50 -51.98 -3.73
C ASP A 236 15.70 -52.76 -4.28
N GLU A 237 16.41 -52.21 -5.28
CA GLU A 237 17.78 -52.66 -5.56
C GLU A 237 18.66 -51.54 -6.15
N ASP A 238 19.59 -51.06 -5.32
CA ASP A 238 20.86 -50.40 -5.62
C ASP A 238 20.89 -49.18 -6.57
N VAL A 239 20.83 -47.98 -5.97
CA VAL A 239 21.69 -46.86 -6.41
C VAL A 239 22.46 -46.33 -5.20
N GLY A 240 23.73 -46.75 -5.13
CA GLY A 240 24.67 -46.29 -4.14
C GLY A 240 25.02 -44.80 -4.27
N GLY A 241 25.26 -44.20 -3.11
CA GLY A 241 26.30 -43.19 -2.94
C GLY A 241 25.90 -41.75 -3.23
N LEU A 242 25.44 -41.06 -2.19
CA LEU A 242 25.95 -39.75 -1.79
C LEU A 242 25.47 -39.46 -0.37
N GLY A 243 26.36 -39.68 0.59
CA GLY A 243 26.08 -39.48 2.01
C GLY A 243 25.88 -38.00 2.32
N VAL A 244 24.65 -37.64 2.67
CA VAL A 244 24.34 -36.42 3.40
C VAL A 244 24.39 -36.77 4.88
N GLN A 245 25.41 -36.26 5.56
CA GLN A 245 25.60 -36.41 7.00
C GLN A 245 24.58 -35.51 7.70
N ILE A 246 23.51 -36.10 8.20
CA ILE A 246 22.57 -35.45 9.12
C ILE A 246 23.31 -35.38 10.47
N VAL A 247 23.66 -34.17 10.91
CA VAL A 247 24.16 -33.94 12.26
C VAL A 247 22.93 -33.78 13.15
N ASP A 248 22.58 -34.85 13.85
CA ASP A 248 21.75 -34.78 15.05
C ASP A 248 22.56 -34.03 16.12
N ILE A 249 22.05 -32.89 16.58
CA ILE A 249 22.51 -32.24 17.80
C ILE A 249 21.42 -32.49 18.83
N ASP A 250 21.67 -33.49 19.69
CA ASP A 250 20.91 -33.74 20.89
C ASP A 250 21.09 -32.56 21.87
N ASP A 251 19.95 -32.05 22.36
CA ASP A 251 19.83 -31.38 23.65
C ASP A 251 20.28 -32.35 24.75
N ASP A 252 21.26 -31.94 25.56
CA ASP A 252 21.12 -31.86 27.02
C ASP A 252 22.50 -31.70 27.70
N ASP A 253 22.47 -30.85 28.74
CA ASP A 253 23.36 -30.80 29.90
C ASP A 253 24.74 -30.10 29.82
N ASP A 254 24.66 -28.81 30.19
CA ASP A 254 25.12 -28.28 31.49
C ASP A 254 26.50 -27.60 31.64
N VAL A 255 26.47 -26.66 32.60
CA VAL A 255 27.54 -25.99 33.36
C VAL A 255 28.43 -24.90 32.74
N SER A 256 27.98 -23.66 32.97
CA SER A 256 28.57 -22.65 33.89
C SER A 256 30.07 -22.28 33.80
N ASP A 257 30.25 -20.95 33.81
CA ASP A 257 31.38 -20.17 34.35
C ASP A 257 32.75 -20.35 33.71
N PHE A 258 33.03 -19.52 32.70
CA PHE A 258 34.35 -18.90 32.57
C PHE A 258 34.25 -17.49 31.96
N LEU A 259 34.64 -16.51 32.78
CA LEU A 259 35.34 -15.24 32.47
C LEU A 259 34.60 -13.92 32.75
N LEU A 260 35.21 -13.24 33.74
CA LEU A 260 35.33 -11.80 34.04
C LEU A 260 34.30 -11.14 34.98
#